data_AF-A0A960MVJ7-F1
#
_entry.id   AF-A0A960MVJ7-F1
#
_cell.length_a   1.000
_cell.length_b   1.000
_cell.length_c   1.000
_cell.angle_alpha   90.00
_cell.angle_beta   90.00
_cell.angle_gamma   90.00
#
_symmetry.space_group_name_H-M   'P 1'
#
loop_
_entity.id
_entity.type
_entity.pdbx_description
1 polymer ?
#
loop_
_entity_poly.entity_id
_entity_poly.type
_entity_poly.pdbx_seq_one_letter_code
_entity_poly.pdbx_strand_id
1 'polypeptide(L)'
;MRKISTTSLIAWVSFAACAQAAEGDTPTVDAATTPASVPAQAPAPPKNWRLSIDALAEAKEVRLVGPDARQQLAVTLIRPEQRITEMDVTREVRFACEPAGVVAIDARGLVSPLKDGAATVTAEIDGVKSSLPVRVESFAVEQPISFPNDVVPLFTRNGCNMGSCHAKTTEHNGFHLSLFGYDPKQDYEMLAMNVRSRRVFPTAPEHSLVLLKATGEIPHGGGARIDQASSDYWL
;
A
#
# COMPACT_ATOMS: atom_id res chain seq x y z
N MET A 1 -4.37 5.22 25.12
CA MET A 1 -4.08 6.67 25.12
C MET A 1 -2.82 6.91 24.31
N ARG A 2 -2.95 7.16 23.00
CA ARG A 2 -1.81 7.44 22.11
C ARG A 2 -1.48 8.94 22.20
N LYS A 3 -0.24 9.28 22.58
CA LYS A 3 0.28 10.65 22.55
C LYS A 3 0.55 11.03 21.10
N ILE A 4 -0.21 12.01 20.60
CA ILE A 4 0.02 12.64 19.30
C ILE A 4 1.19 13.61 19.50
N SER A 5 2.36 13.26 18.98
CA SER A 5 3.49 14.18 18.87
C SER A 5 3.36 14.94 17.56
N THR A 6 2.75 16.12 17.64
CA THR A 6 2.79 17.17 16.64
C THR A 6 4.26 17.53 16.35
N THR A 7 4.62 17.60 15.07
CA THR A 7 5.64 18.46 14.43
C THR A 7 6.36 17.65 13.36
N SER A 8 5.92 17.78 12.11
CA SER A 8 6.86 17.69 11.00
C SER A 8 6.40 18.63 9.91
N LEU A 9 7.15 19.71 9.79
CA LEU A 9 6.94 20.80 8.86
C LEU A 9 7.11 20.30 7.43
N ILE A 10 6.19 20.78 6.59
CA ILE A 10 6.18 20.61 5.15
C ILE A 10 7.37 21.39 4.56
N ALA A 11 8.36 20.68 4.03
CA ALA A 11 9.43 21.27 3.24
C ALA A 11 9.04 21.26 1.76
N TRP A 12 8.51 22.39 1.28
CA TRP A 12 8.45 22.71 -0.14
C TRP A 12 9.85 23.11 -0.60
N VAL A 13 10.46 22.33 -1.50
CA VAL A 13 11.70 22.75 -2.17
C VAL A 13 11.31 23.39 -3.50
N SER A 14 11.18 24.72 -3.50
CA SER A 14 11.24 25.55 -4.70
C SER A 14 12.68 25.99 -4.91
N PHE A 15 13.31 25.54 -5.99
CA PHE A 15 14.59 26.10 -6.45
C PHE A 15 14.31 27.28 -7.37
N ALA A 16 14.59 28.49 -6.88
CA ALA A 16 14.79 29.69 -7.69
C ALA A 16 16.08 30.37 -7.22
N ALA A 17 17.01 30.54 -8.15
CA ALA A 17 18.35 31.07 -7.92
C ALA A 17 18.36 32.60 -7.79
N CYS A 18 19.24 33.13 -6.93
CA CYS A 18 19.91 34.41 -7.18
C CYS A 18 21.24 34.46 -6.40
N ALA A 19 22.33 34.70 -7.12
CA ALA A 19 23.69 34.80 -6.61
C ALA A 19 24.07 36.27 -6.35
N GLN A 20 24.88 36.52 -5.32
CA GLN A 20 25.63 37.76 -5.13
C GLN A 20 27.13 37.49 -5.31
N ALA A 21 27.80 38.39 -6.04
CA ALA A 21 29.18 38.33 -6.47
C ALA A 21 30.19 38.77 -5.40
N ALA A 22 31.42 38.26 -5.49
CA ALA A 22 32.64 38.89 -5.00
C ALA A 22 33.79 38.55 -5.97
N GLU A 23 34.57 39.57 -6.29
CA GLU A 23 35.59 39.65 -7.36
C GLU A 23 36.91 38.94 -7.01
N GLY A 24 37.61 38.43 -8.03
CA GLY A 24 38.95 37.88 -7.88
C GLY A 24 39.49 37.23 -9.17
N ASP A 25 40.16 38.05 -9.98
CA ASP A 25 41.29 37.80 -10.90
C ASP A 25 41.37 36.48 -11.72
N THR A 26 41.33 36.61 -13.05
CA THR A 26 41.49 35.54 -14.04
C THR A 26 42.96 35.30 -14.41
N PRO A 27 43.29 34.08 -14.85
CA PRO A 27 43.89 33.97 -16.17
C PRO A 27 43.09 33.02 -17.07
N THR A 28 43.01 33.45 -18.32
CA THR A 28 42.28 32.87 -19.44
C THR A 28 42.79 31.49 -19.84
N VAL A 29 41.91 30.50 -19.80
CA VAL A 29 41.95 29.29 -20.63
C VAL A 29 40.62 29.17 -21.34
N ASP A 30 40.66 29.05 -22.67
CA ASP A 30 39.48 29.00 -23.54
C ASP A 30 38.60 27.80 -23.19
N ALA A 31 37.54 28.05 -22.41
CA ALA A 31 36.48 27.09 -22.18
C ALA A 31 35.44 27.25 -23.29
N ALA A 32 35.43 26.29 -24.22
CA ALA A 32 34.34 26.13 -25.16
C ALA A 32 33.02 25.95 -24.41
N THR A 33 32.16 26.95 -24.48
CA THR A 33 30.79 26.91 -23.95
C THR A 33 30.01 25.80 -24.63
N THR A 34 29.86 24.68 -23.94
CA THR A 34 28.86 23.67 -24.32
C THR A 34 27.48 24.28 -24.05
N PRO A 35 26.61 24.47 -25.05
CA PRO A 35 25.27 24.98 -24.78
C PRO A 35 24.53 23.96 -23.91
N ALA A 36 23.93 24.44 -22.82
CA ALA A 36 23.09 23.63 -21.95
C ALA A 36 21.98 22.97 -22.79
N SER A 37 22.01 21.64 -22.86
CA SER A 37 20.98 20.86 -23.57
C SER A 37 19.64 21.07 -22.88
N VAL A 38 18.68 21.63 -23.60
CA VAL A 38 17.26 21.64 -23.20
C VAL A 38 16.86 20.20 -22.90
N PRO A 39 16.24 19.89 -21.74
CA PRO A 39 15.74 18.54 -21.50
C PRO A 39 14.77 18.18 -22.61
N ALA A 40 15.10 17.15 -23.38
CA ALA A 40 14.30 16.69 -24.50
C ALA A 40 12.89 16.37 -23.99
N GLN A 41 11.90 17.12 -24.46
CA GLN A 41 10.49 16.82 -24.27
C GLN A 41 10.28 15.36 -24.71
N ALA A 42 9.74 14.52 -23.82
CA ALA A 42 9.41 13.14 -24.17
C ALA A 42 8.56 13.14 -25.45
N PRO A 43 8.87 12.27 -26.43
CA PRO A 43 8.13 12.23 -27.70
C PRO A 43 6.64 12.08 -27.40
N ALA A 44 5.82 12.87 -28.08
CA ALA A 44 4.37 12.81 -27.90
C ALA A 44 3.88 11.36 -28.11
N PRO A 45 2.98 10.85 -27.26
CA PRO A 45 2.55 9.47 -27.35
C PRO A 45 1.93 9.22 -28.73
N PRO A 46 2.21 8.05 -29.34
CA PRO A 46 1.65 7.72 -30.63
C PRO A 46 0.12 7.66 -30.58
N LYS A 47 -0.45 7.86 -31.76
CA LYS A 47 -1.84 8.29 -31.97
C LYS A 47 -2.82 7.12 -31.82
N ASN A 48 -3.05 6.62 -30.60
CA ASN A 48 -4.02 5.56 -30.22
C ASN A 48 -3.74 4.92 -28.84
N TRP A 49 -2.64 5.27 -28.16
CA TRP A 49 -2.36 4.73 -26.83
C TRP A 49 -3.38 5.19 -25.81
N ARG A 50 -3.76 4.29 -24.89
CA ARG A 50 -4.65 4.60 -23.78
C ARG A 50 -4.25 3.86 -22.51
N LEU A 51 -4.56 4.45 -21.36
CA LEU A 51 -4.44 3.81 -20.06
C LEU A 51 -5.81 3.36 -19.56
N SER A 52 -5.86 2.17 -18.95
CA SER A 52 -6.98 1.73 -18.10
C SER A 52 -6.51 1.75 -16.66
N ILE A 53 -7.30 2.32 -15.75
CA ILE A 53 -7.10 2.16 -14.31
C ILE A 53 -8.24 1.29 -13.81
N ASP A 54 -7.88 0.19 -13.20
CA ASP A 54 -8.82 -0.79 -12.67
C ASP A 54 -8.66 -0.88 -11.16
N ALA A 55 -9.77 -0.66 -10.45
CA ALA A 55 -9.91 -0.98 -9.05
C ALA A 55 -11.00 -2.05 -8.97
N LEU A 56 -10.58 -3.29 -8.70
CA LEU A 56 -11.41 -4.48 -8.44
C LEU A 56 -12.81 -4.48 -9.11
N ALA A 57 -13.00 -5.32 -10.15
CA ALA A 57 -14.28 -5.55 -10.83
C ALA A 57 -14.89 -4.31 -11.53
N GLU A 58 -14.13 -3.68 -12.43
CA GLU A 58 -14.60 -2.60 -13.35
C GLU A 58 -15.33 -1.44 -12.64
N ALA A 59 -15.02 -1.20 -11.36
CA ALA A 59 -15.70 -0.20 -10.56
C ALA A 59 -15.44 1.20 -11.14
N LYS A 60 -16.53 1.93 -11.43
CA LYS A 60 -16.46 3.31 -11.97
C LYS A 60 -16.03 4.35 -10.93
N GLU A 61 -16.05 3.98 -9.65
CA GLU A 61 -15.63 4.78 -8.50
C GLU A 61 -15.11 3.82 -7.43
N VAL A 62 -14.07 4.23 -6.71
CA VAL A 62 -13.58 3.54 -5.51
C VAL A 62 -14.17 4.18 -4.28
N ARG A 63 -14.80 3.39 -3.41
CA ARG A 63 -15.29 3.86 -2.11
C ARG A 63 -14.45 3.26 -0.99
N LEU A 64 -13.82 4.13 -0.21
CA LEU A 64 -13.01 3.79 0.97
C LEU A 64 -13.78 4.22 2.23
N VAL A 65 -13.96 3.31 3.18
CA VAL A 65 -14.72 3.57 4.41
C VAL A 65 -13.82 3.33 5.63
N GLY A 66 -13.65 4.37 6.45
CA GLY A 66 -12.81 4.31 7.63
C GLY A 66 -11.33 4.56 7.36
N PRO A 67 -10.52 4.66 8.42
CA PRO A 67 -9.10 5.00 8.32
C PRO A 67 -8.25 3.85 7.75
N ASP A 68 -8.71 2.61 7.88
CA ASP A 68 -7.96 1.40 7.49
C ASP A 68 -8.37 0.81 6.14
N ALA A 69 -9.34 1.42 5.45
CA ALA A 69 -9.68 1.02 4.09
C ALA A 69 -8.48 1.17 3.14
N ARG A 70 -8.32 0.22 2.22
CA ARG A 70 -7.25 0.24 1.22
C ARG A 70 -7.81 -0.23 -0.12
N GLN A 71 -7.29 0.31 -1.22
CA GLN A 71 -7.57 -0.19 -2.56
C GLN A 71 -6.28 -0.32 -3.36
N GLN A 72 -6.03 -1.51 -3.90
CA GLN A 72 -4.96 -1.71 -4.87
C GLN A 72 -5.46 -1.34 -6.27
N LEU A 73 -4.74 -0.47 -6.97
CA LEU A 73 -4.99 -0.17 -8.37
C LEU A 73 -4.14 -1.08 -9.27
N ALA A 74 -4.68 -1.44 -10.42
CA ALA A 74 -3.92 -1.96 -11.55
C ALA A 74 -4.04 -0.96 -12.70
N VAL A 75 -2.93 -0.70 -13.40
CA VAL A 75 -2.91 0.21 -14.53
C VAL A 75 -2.38 -0.51 -15.75
N THR A 76 -3.20 -0.56 -16.80
CA THR A 76 -2.88 -1.26 -18.04
C THR A 76 -2.65 -0.25 -19.16
N LEU A 77 -1.50 -0.32 -19.80
CA LEU A 77 -1.20 0.44 -21.02
C LEU A 77 -1.59 -0.37 -22.24
N ILE A 78 -2.45 0.22 -23.07
CA ILE A 78 -2.99 -0.39 -24.28
C ILE A 78 -2.38 0.29 -25.51
N ARG A 79 -1.68 -0.49 -26.35
CA ARG A 79 -0.92 -0.07 -27.54
C ARG A 79 -1.29 -0.94 -28.74
N PRO A 80 -2.36 -0.59 -29.47
CA PRO A 80 -2.95 -1.47 -30.49
C PRO A 80 -2.00 -1.84 -31.65
N GLU A 81 -1.02 -1.00 -31.96
CA GLU A 81 -0.08 -1.18 -33.05
C GLU A 81 1.16 -2.02 -32.68
N GLN A 82 1.31 -2.36 -31.40
CA GLN A 82 2.41 -3.20 -30.92
C GLN A 82 2.02 -4.68 -30.87
N ARG A 83 3.03 -5.55 -30.94
CA ARG A 83 2.85 -7.01 -30.80
C ARG A 83 2.26 -7.40 -29.44
N ILE A 84 2.64 -6.69 -28.38
CA ILE A 84 2.03 -6.79 -27.05
C ILE A 84 1.11 -5.59 -26.90
N THR A 85 -0.19 -5.85 -27.04
CA THR A 85 -1.21 -4.81 -27.08
C THR A 85 -1.57 -4.28 -25.69
N GLU A 86 -1.34 -5.05 -24.63
CA GLU A 86 -1.66 -4.69 -23.25
C GLU A 86 -0.50 -5.04 -22.32
N MET A 87 -0.17 -4.14 -21.40
CA MET A 87 0.91 -4.33 -20.42
C MET A 87 0.52 -3.73 -19.08
N ASP A 88 0.79 -4.42 -17.98
CA ASP A 88 0.72 -3.84 -16.64
C ASP A 88 1.86 -2.84 -16.47
N VAL A 89 1.51 -1.58 -16.26
CA VAL A 89 2.41 -0.45 -16.03
C VAL A 89 2.17 0.21 -14.67
N THR A 90 1.50 -0.49 -13.74
CA THR A 90 1.10 0.03 -12.42
C THR A 90 2.27 0.67 -11.65
N ARG A 91 3.47 0.11 -11.78
CA ARG A 91 4.69 0.57 -11.07
C ARG A 91 5.50 1.58 -11.89
N GLU A 92 5.10 1.85 -13.12
CA GLU A 92 5.81 2.72 -14.07
C GLU A 92 5.08 4.07 -14.24
N VAL A 93 3.77 4.09 -13.95
CA VAL A 93 2.97 5.31 -14.03
C VAL A 93 3.24 6.25 -12.86
N ARG A 94 3.11 7.55 -13.14
CA ARG A 94 3.01 8.58 -12.10
C ARG A 94 1.55 8.68 -11.65
N PHE A 95 1.31 8.43 -10.36
CA PHE A 95 0.03 8.70 -9.73
C PHE A 95 -0.06 10.14 -9.22
N ALA A 96 -1.26 10.71 -9.32
CA ALA A 96 -1.63 11.99 -8.73
C ALA A 96 -3.05 11.91 -8.16
N CYS A 97 -3.37 12.76 -7.19
CA CYS A 97 -4.69 12.86 -6.56
C CYS A 97 -5.12 14.33 -6.49
N GLU A 98 -6.33 14.63 -6.95
CA GLU A 98 -6.94 15.96 -6.88
C GLU A 98 -8.39 15.87 -6.36
N PRO A 99 -8.79 16.62 -5.31
CA PRO A 99 -7.96 17.51 -4.50
C PRO A 99 -6.88 16.77 -3.71
N ALA A 100 -5.72 17.39 -3.59
CA ALA A 100 -4.63 16.84 -2.79
C ALA A 100 -5.04 16.62 -1.31
N GLY A 101 -4.50 15.56 -0.70
CA GLY A 101 -4.67 15.26 0.71
C GLY A 101 -5.99 14.57 1.07
N VAL A 102 -6.76 14.06 0.11
CA VAL A 102 -7.92 13.17 0.37
C VAL A 102 -7.47 11.71 0.49
N VAL A 103 -6.61 11.26 -0.42
CA VAL A 103 -5.97 9.94 -0.38
C VAL A 103 -4.46 10.06 -0.61
N ALA A 104 -3.71 9.10 -0.07
CA ALA A 104 -2.32 8.83 -0.44
C ALA A 104 -2.29 7.64 -1.41
N ILE A 105 -1.32 7.64 -2.34
CA ILE A 105 -1.11 6.57 -3.30
C ILE A 105 0.39 6.26 -3.30
N ASP A 106 0.76 5.01 -3.02
CA ASP A 106 2.17 4.60 -3.06
C ASP A 106 2.62 4.26 -4.50
N ALA A 107 3.93 4.08 -4.69
CA ALA A 107 4.52 3.74 -5.99
C ALA A 107 4.09 2.37 -6.55
N ARG A 108 3.40 1.55 -5.73
CA ARG A 108 2.84 0.26 -6.14
C ARG A 108 1.36 0.36 -6.49
N GLY A 109 0.74 1.54 -6.38
CA GLY A 109 -0.67 1.76 -6.67
C GLY A 109 -1.61 1.46 -5.49
N LEU A 110 -1.09 1.38 -4.25
CA LEU A 110 -1.92 1.22 -3.07
C LEU A 110 -2.50 2.55 -2.61
N VAL A 111 -3.82 2.69 -2.67
CA VAL A 111 -4.57 3.87 -2.24
C VAL A 111 -4.96 3.72 -0.77
N SER A 112 -4.65 4.74 0.04
CA SER A 112 -5.00 4.81 1.46
C SER A 112 -5.69 6.16 1.78
N PRO A 113 -6.73 6.17 2.61
CA PRO A 113 -7.45 7.39 2.96
C PRO A 113 -6.62 8.29 3.87
N LEU A 114 -6.83 9.61 3.74
CA LEU A 114 -6.22 10.63 4.61
C LEU A 114 -7.26 11.52 5.30
N LYS A 115 -8.43 11.72 4.68
CA LYS A 115 -9.59 12.42 5.23
C LYS A 115 -10.83 12.12 4.38
N ASP A 116 -12.01 12.40 4.94
CA ASP A 116 -13.27 12.34 4.20
C ASP A 116 -13.28 13.32 3.02
N GLY A 117 -13.86 12.88 1.91
CA GLY A 117 -13.99 13.71 0.71
C GLY A 117 -14.06 12.91 -0.59
N ALA A 118 -14.31 13.63 -1.68
CA ALA A 118 -14.20 13.09 -3.03
C ALA A 118 -12.90 13.60 -3.65
N ALA A 119 -12.22 12.72 -4.38
CA ALA A 119 -11.04 13.03 -5.16
C ALA A 119 -11.01 12.21 -6.45
N THR A 120 -10.15 12.59 -7.38
CA THR A 120 -9.86 11.87 -8.60
C THR A 120 -8.40 11.43 -8.55
N VAL A 121 -8.16 10.14 -8.72
CA VAL A 121 -6.83 9.58 -8.92
C VAL A 121 -6.52 9.54 -10.40
N THR A 122 -5.38 10.08 -10.80
CA THR A 122 -4.90 10.08 -12.19
C THR A 122 -3.60 9.27 -12.28
N ALA A 123 -3.53 8.35 -13.22
CA ALA A 123 -2.30 7.66 -13.61
C ALA A 123 -1.82 8.22 -14.95
N GLU A 124 -0.51 8.47 -15.06
CA GLU A 124 0.11 9.04 -16.25
C GLU A 124 1.42 8.33 -16.61
N ILE A 125 1.59 7.99 -17.88
CA ILE A 125 2.88 7.53 -18.45
C ILE A 125 2.98 8.05 -19.88
N ASP A 126 4.15 8.58 -20.26
CA ASP A 126 4.43 9.10 -21.59
C ASP A 126 3.36 10.07 -22.14
N GLY A 127 2.77 10.89 -21.26
CA GLY A 127 1.70 11.85 -21.60
C GLY A 127 0.30 11.23 -21.82
N VAL A 128 0.17 9.90 -21.78
CA VAL A 128 -1.12 9.20 -21.76
C VAL A 128 -1.64 9.17 -20.33
N LYS A 129 -2.92 9.50 -20.14
CA LYS A 129 -3.55 9.59 -18.82
C LYS A 129 -4.82 8.76 -18.74
N SER A 130 -5.12 8.30 -17.53
CA SER A 130 -6.44 7.78 -17.16
C SER A 130 -6.79 8.23 -15.75
N SER A 131 -8.06 8.22 -15.39
CA SER A 131 -8.53 8.77 -14.12
C SER A 131 -9.68 7.96 -13.52
N LEU A 132 -9.68 7.87 -12.20
CA LEU A 132 -10.63 7.09 -11.41
C LEU A 132 -11.13 7.94 -10.22
N PRO A 133 -12.45 8.16 -10.11
CA PRO A 133 -13.04 8.79 -8.94
C PRO A 133 -12.84 7.94 -7.68
N VAL A 134 -12.53 8.60 -6.57
CA VAL A 134 -12.39 7.98 -5.25
C VAL A 134 -13.16 8.79 -4.22
N ARG A 135 -13.89 8.10 -3.37
CA ARG A 135 -14.66 8.69 -2.26
C ARG A 135 -14.22 8.07 -0.95
N VAL A 136 -13.84 8.91 0.00
CA VAL A 136 -13.53 8.53 1.37
C VAL A 136 -14.67 8.96 2.28
N GLU A 137 -15.11 8.04 3.13
CA GLU A 137 -16.17 8.26 4.11
C GLU A 137 -15.80 7.71 5.48
N SER A 138 -16.32 8.34 6.53
CA SER A 138 -16.17 7.89 7.92
C SER A 138 -14.72 7.73 8.37
N PHE A 139 -13.78 8.52 7.84
CA PHE A 139 -12.36 8.43 8.16
C PHE A 139 -12.07 8.59 9.66
N ALA A 140 -12.85 9.43 10.35
CA ALA A 140 -12.74 9.64 11.79
C ALA A 140 -13.39 8.52 12.63
N VAL A 141 -14.01 7.52 12.01
CA VAL A 141 -14.72 6.42 12.68
C VAL A 141 -13.98 5.11 12.45
N GLU A 142 -13.46 4.56 13.52
CA GLU A 142 -12.86 3.22 13.53
C GLU A 142 -13.94 2.19 13.18
N GLN A 143 -13.67 1.35 12.18
CA GLN A 143 -14.62 0.35 11.71
C GLN A 143 -14.51 -0.91 12.56
N PRO A 144 -15.64 -1.61 12.83
CA PRO A 144 -15.58 -2.87 13.54
C PRO A 144 -14.81 -3.92 12.73
N ILE A 145 -13.83 -4.57 13.37
CA ILE A 145 -13.07 -5.66 12.76
C ILE A 145 -13.95 -6.90 12.64
N SER A 146 -14.01 -7.46 11.42
CA SER A 146 -14.63 -8.71 11.09
C SER A 146 -13.59 -9.82 11.09
N PHE A 147 -13.67 -10.74 12.05
CA PHE A 147 -12.76 -11.90 12.07
C PHE A 147 -12.69 -12.67 10.74
N PRO A 148 -13.81 -13.06 10.08
CA PRO A 148 -13.74 -13.80 8.83
C PRO A 148 -13.22 -12.99 7.63
N ASN A 149 -13.43 -11.67 7.60
CA ASN A 149 -13.07 -10.85 6.43
C ASN A 149 -11.73 -10.13 6.58
N ASP A 150 -11.31 -9.86 7.81
CA ASP A 150 -10.13 -9.05 8.09
C ASP A 150 -9.02 -9.91 8.70
N VAL A 151 -9.31 -10.82 9.64
CA VAL A 151 -8.28 -11.60 10.34
C VAL A 151 -7.95 -12.92 9.63
N VAL A 152 -8.96 -13.70 9.24
CA VAL A 152 -8.75 -15.00 8.57
C VAL A 152 -7.94 -14.85 7.27
N PRO A 153 -8.18 -13.84 6.41
CA PRO A 153 -7.39 -13.66 5.21
C PRO A 153 -5.92 -13.35 5.49
N LEU A 154 -5.57 -12.77 6.65
CA LEU A 154 -4.18 -12.59 7.06
C LEU A 154 -3.49 -13.93 7.28
N PHE A 155 -4.17 -14.89 7.92
CA PHE A 155 -3.61 -16.24 8.08
C PHE A 155 -3.39 -16.93 6.74
N THR A 156 -4.31 -16.75 5.79
CA THR A 156 -4.17 -17.31 4.44
C THR A 156 -3.03 -16.64 3.67
N ARG A 157 -2.99 -15.32 3.61
CA ARG A 157 -1.96 -14.55 2.89
C ARG A 157 -0.56 -14.86 3.43
N ASN A 158 -0.42 -14.97 4.74
CA ASN A 158 0.86 -15.23 5.41
C ASN A 158 1.18 -16.73 5.55
N GLY A 159 0.31 -17.61 5.03
CA GLY A 159 0.54 -19.06 4.95
C GLY A 159 0.38 -19.83 6.25
N CYS A 160 -0.23 -19.23 7.28
CA CYS A 160 -0.42 -19.84 8.59
C CYS A 160 -1.42 -21.00 8.54
N ASN A 161 -2.56 -20.84 7.87
CA ASN A 161 -3.63 -21.84 7.76
C ASN A 161 -3.50 -22.72 6.50
N MET A 162 -2.27 -23.03 6.10
CA MET A 162 -1.94 -23.95 5.01
C MET A 162 -1.75 -25.37 5.57
N GLY A 163 -1.97 -26.39 4.74
CA GLY A 163 -1.85 -27.80 5.17
C GLY A 163 -0.46 -28.20 5.70
N SER A 164 0.58 -27.44 5.38
CA SER A 164 1.94 -27.61 5.90
C SER A 164 2.18 -26.99 7.29
N CYS A 165 1.27 -26.12 7.75
CA CYS A 165 1.40 -25.35 9.00
C CYS A 165 0.22 -25.64 9.94
N HIS A 166 -0.66 -24.65 10.14
CA HIS A 166 -1.75 -24.72 11.11
C HIS A 166 -3.09 -25.17 10.51
N ALA A 167 -3.13 -25.87 9.36
CA ALA A 167 -4.38 -26.44 8.84
C ALA A 167 -4.48 -27.96 8.97
N LYS A 168 -3.84 -28.54 9.98
CA LYS A 168 -3.81 -29.98 10.17
C LYS A 168 -4.64 -30.35 11.40
N THR A 169 -5.57 -31.28 11.24
CA THR A 169 -6.47 -31.79 12.30
C THR A 169 -5.75 -32.44 13.50
N THR A 170 -4.43 -32.63 13.41
CA THR A 170 -3.57 -33.28 14.43
C THR A 170 -2.35 -32.41 14.71
N GLU A 171 -2.60 -31.17 15.09
CA GLU A 171 -1.53 -30.24 15.42
C GLU A 171 -0.97 -30.41 16.83
N HIS A 172 0.29 -30.00 16.96
CA HIS A 172 1.05 -30.06 18.20
C HIS A 172 0.44 -29.10 19.23
N ASN A 173 0.10 -29.63 20.40
CA ASN A 173 -0.50 -28.90 21.53
C ASN A 173 -1.94 -28.41 21.32
N GLY A 174 -2.70 -29.05 20.42
CA GLY A 174 -4.15 -28.87 20.30
C GLY A 174 -4.59 -27.49 19.83
N PHE A 175 -3.72 -26.74 19.15
CA PHE A 175 -4.10 -25.59 18.33
C PHE A 175 -4.32 -26.09 16.91
N HIS A 176 -5.30 -25.61 16.16
CA HIS A 176 -5.37 -25.77 14.70
C HIS A 176 -6.30 -24.72 14.13
N LEU A 177 -6.06 -24.36 12.89
CA LEU A 177 -6.92 -23.52 12.06
C LEU A 177 -7.52 -24.38 10.94
N SER A 178 -8.58 -23.88 10.34
CA SER A 178 -9.26 -24.47 9.21
C SER A 178 -8.47 -24.17 7.93
N LEU A 179 -8.44 -25.13 7.00
CA LEU A 179 -7.70 -24.99 5.76
C LEU A 179 -8.22 -23.81 4.95
N PHE A 180 -7.35 -22.86 4.63
CA PHE A 180 -7.68 -21.60 3.94
C PHE A 180 -8.81 -20.78 4.59
N GLY A 181 -9.10 -21.01 5.88
CA GLY A 181 -10.18 -20.30 6.57
C GLY A 181 -11.58 -20.83 6.28
N TYR A 182 -11.71 -22.12 5.93
CA TYR A 182 -12.98 -22.79 5.65
C TYR A 182 -14.02 -22.68 6.78
N ASP A 183 -13.59 -22.65 8.04
CA ASP A 183 -14.46 -22.47 9.21
C ASP A 183 -13.93 -21.34 10.12
N PRO A 184 -14.26 -20.07 9.80
CA PRO A 184 -13.83 -18.92 10.60
C PRO A 184 -14.32 -18.95 12.05
N LYS A 185 -15.44 -19.64 12.33
CA LYS A 185 -15.96 -19.74 13.69
C LYS A 185 -15.06 -20.65 14.53
N GLN A 186 -14.72 -21.83 14.01
CA GLN A 186 -13.76 -22.71 14.66
C GLN A 186 -12.41 -22.00 14.84
N ASP A 187 -11.93 -21.29 13.83
CA ASP A 187 -10.66 -20.56 13.88
C ASP A 187 -10.64 -19.53 15.02
N TYR A 188 -11.74 -18.78 15.18
CA TYR A 188 -11.90 -17.85 16.28
C TYR A 188 -11.87 -18.55 17.64
N GLU A 189 -12.60 -19.67 17.80
CA GLU A 189 -12.61 -20.44 19.04
C GLU A 189 -11.22 -20.99 19.38
N MET A 190 -10.48 -21.50 18.39
CA MET A 190 -9.13 -22.05 18.55
C MET A 190 -8.10 -20.97 18.89
N LEU A 191 -8.25 -19.77 18.31
CA LEU A 191 -7.38 -18.63 18.55
C LEU A 191 -7.69 -17.93 19.87
N ALA A 192 -8.93 -17.49 20.06
CA ALA A 192 -9.31 -16.56 21.12
C ALA A 192 -9.81 -17.24 22.40
N MET A 193 -10.32 -18.48 22.34
CA MET A 193 -10.97 -19.13 23.49
C MET A 193 -10.21 -20.35 24.02
N ASN A 194 -9.64 -21.16 23.12
CA ASN A 194 -9.06 -22.45 23.44
C ASN A 194 -7.86 -22.35 24.42
N VAL A 195 -7.76 -23.33 25.33
CA VAL A 195 -6.81 -23.34 26.46
C VAL A 195 -6.79 -22.01 27.22
N ARG A 196 -7.98 -21.54 27.64
CA ARG A 196 -8.15 -20.33 28.47
C ARG A 196 -7.57 -19.07 27.80
N SER A 197 -7.84 -18.90 26.51
CA SER A 197 -7.42 -17.71 25.73
C SER A 197 -5.91 -17.45 25.73
N ARG A 198 -5.07 -18.46 25.96
CA ARG A 198 -3.62 -18.28 26.13
C ARG A 198 -2.85 -17.69 24.93
N ARG A 199 -3.50 -17.55 23.77
CA ARG A 199 -2.86 -17.14 22.50
C ARG A 199 -3.10 -15.68 22.16
N VAL A 200 -4.13 -15.08 22.75
CA VAL A 200 -4.51 -13.68 22.55
C VAL A 200 -4.56 -13.01 23.92
N PHE A 201 -3.85 -11.89 24.06
CA PHE A 201 -3.85 -11.11 25.29
C PHE A 201 -4.40 -9.70 25.02
N PRO A 202 -5.72 -9.48 25.16
CA PRO A 202 -6.35 -8.23 24.73
C PRO A 202 -5.83 -6.97 25.42
N THR A 203 -5.35 -7.08 26.66
CA THR A 203 -4.83 -5.95 27.43
C THR A 203 -3.39 -5.59 27.08
N ALA A 204 -2.67 -6.48 26.40
CA ALA A 204 -1.33 -6.22 25.87
C ALA A 204 -1.13 -7.05 24.59
N PRO A 205 -1.76 -6.63 23.46
CA PRO A 205 -1.80 -7.40 22.22
C PRO A 205 -0.43 -7.84 21.73
N GLU A 206 0.59 -7.01 21.88
CA GLU A 206 2.00 -7.27 21.53
C GLU A 206 2.58 -8.50 22.23
N HIS A 207 2.03 -8.90 23.38
CA HIS A 207 2.42 -10.10 24.11
C HIS A 207 1.59 -11.35 23.76
N SER A 208 0.65 -11.23 22.81
CA SER A 208 -0.13 -12.36 22.31
C SER A 208 0.79 -13.36 21.61
N LEU A 209 0.69 -14.65 21.96
CA LEU A 209 1.51 -15.69 21.33
C LEU A 209 1.31 -15.73 19.81
N VAL A 210 0.11 -15.41 19.31
CA VAL A 210 -0.12 -15.34 17.86
C VAL A 210 0.76 -14.29 17.20
N LEU A 211 0.92 -13.11 17.78
CA LEU A 211 1.78 -12.05 17.24
C LEU A 211 3.25 -12.41 17.43
N LEU A 212 3.68 -12.76 18.64
CA LEU A 212 5.08 -13.08 18.94
C LEU A 212 5.63 -14.24 18.08
N LYS A 213 4.80 -15.24 17.76
CA LYS A 213 5.17 -16.36 16.87
C LYS A 213 5.14 -15.92 15.41
N ALA A 214 4.16 -15.12 15.00
CA ALA A 214 4.05 -14.64 13.63
C ALA A 214 5.18 -13.66 13.25
N THR A 215 5.65 -12.83 14.18
CA THR A 215 6.78 -11.91 13.98
C THR A 215 8.14 -12.57 14.18
N GLY A 216 8.18 -13.79 14.73
CA GLY A 216 9.42 -14.50 15.03
C GLY A 216 10.17 -13.97 16.26
N GLU A 217 9.54 -13.12 17.07
CA GLU A 217 10.09 -12.65 18.36
C GLU A 217 10.34 -13.80 19.33
N ILE A 218 9.60 -14.90 19.19
CA ILE A 218 9.86 -16.15 19.88
C ILE A 218 9.94 -17.33 18.90
N PRO A 219 10.71 -18.39 19.20
CA PRO A 219 10.94 -19.49 18.25
C PRO A 219 9.65 -20.14 17.75
N HIS A 220 9.45 -20.20 16.45
CA HIS A 220 8.30 -20.85 15.81
C HIS A 220 8.78 -21.69 14.62
N GLY A 221 8.29 -22.94 14.52
CA GLY A 221 8.69 -23.84 13.44
C GLY A 221 8.31 -23.35 12.03
N GLY A 222 7.28 -22.49 11.93
CA GLY A 222 6.87 -21.84 10.68
C GLY A 222 7.75 -20.65 10.27
N GLY A 223 8.68 -20.20 11.12
CA GLY A 223 9.45 -18.97 10.92
C GLY A 223 8.63 -17.69 11.13
N ALA A 224 9.26 -16.53 10.93
CA ALA A 224 8.57 -15.24 10.88
C ALA A 224 7.76 -15.12 9.59
N ARG A 225 6.51 -14.72 9.72
CA ARG A 225 5.52 -14.58 8.64
C ARG A 225 4.95 -13.17 8.50
N ILE A 226 4.95 -12.38 9.57
CA ILE A 226 4.42 -11.01 9.60
C ILE A 226 5.53 -10.07 10.03
N ASP A 227 5.69 -8.96 9.32
CA ASP A 227 6.57 -7.86 9.70
C ASP A 227 5.81 -6.88 10.62
N GLN A 228 6.41 -6.49 11.75
CA GLN A 228 5.83 -5.50 12.67
C GLN A 228 5.62 -4.12 12.02
N ALA A 229 6.36 -3.79 10.96
CA ALA A 229 6.16 -2.56 10.20
C ALA A 229 5.00 -2.65 9.20
N SER A 230 4.46 -3.85 8.95
CA SER A 230 3.38 -4.06 7.99
C SER A 230 2.00 -3.73 8.56
N SER A 231 1.05 -3.40 7.69
CA SER A 231 -0.36 -3.21 8.08
C SER A 231 -0.97 -4.48 8.68
N ASP A 232 -0.52 -5.65 8.25
CA ASP A 232 -1.03 -6.95 8.70
C ASP A 232 -0.78 -7.18 10.20
N TYR A 233 0.23 -6.52 10.79
CA TYR A 233 0.48 -6.56 12.24
C TYR A 233 -0.45 -5.63 13.04
N TRP A 234 -0.85 -4.50 12.44
CA TRP A 234 -1.55 -3.41 13.14
C TRP A 234 -3.07 -3.39 12.92
N LEU A 235 -3.60 -4.37 12.18
CA LEU A 235 -5.04 -4.61 12.06
C LEU A 235 -5.65 -4.92 13.44
#